data_AF-A0A927P332-F1
#
_entry.id   AF-A0A927P332-F1
#
_cell.length_a   1.000
_cell.length_b   1.000
_cell.length_c   1.000
_cell.angle_alpha   90.00
_cell.angle_beta   90.00
_cell.angle_gamma   90.00
#
_symmetry.space_group_name_H-M   'P 1'
#
loop_
_entity.id
_entity.type
_entity.pdbx_description
1 polymer ?
#
loop_
_entity_poly.entity_id
_entity_poly.type
_entity_poly.pdbx_seq_one_letter_code
_entity_poly.pdbx_strand_id
1 'polypeptide(L)'
;MDFLDIVARGYTGEAVSKEDWDLDYVAMPIMQLVRDYDLKRPKDEVVLTDKEKAAQYFEAAVEFLAESGVYNQSTGRVIRLTREEILEAAAAMNKAVTVGSGKDAFTFEPRKPDSTVLPGVVAGNPGCPMNEDIFCRTVRSWAKEPVVDMITCGSIVEVDGHAVIRATPSEVIALRREMKYLNQICDEVGRPGIGRLAAESSVSEIGDLAAMAPGGFRPGDAHLIALNNEMIINNDNLIRVANAIDTPVLNASLACVMIGGMASGPEGAAICMIASLLADAVIGRSDYHLCHPIHLKYIATSTAECMWLQSVVCQAFDACAPAVIVCDIYPKSGAGTKELLWEVAANALTITVSGGHLEGVGSCDGLKPHCSGLEARLMGEVGKAAARQGLTREAAKPIISALLKKYEHIFLTGNEGMHFENVYGEDGEPRDFWLKMYEEVWQDLEEMGLKR
;
A
#
# COMPACT_ATOMS: atom_id res chain seq x y z
N MET A 1 -18.64 -12.72 -14.00
CA MET A 1 -18.99 -13.72 -12.95
C MET A 1 -19.84 -13.06 -11.85
N ASP A 2 -20.83 -13.76 -11.30
CA ASP A 2 -21.60 -13.31 -10.13
C ASP A 2 -20.75 -13.38 -8.84
N PHE A 3 -20.94 -12.45 -7.90
CA PHE A 3 -20.13 -12.42 -6.67
C PHE A 3 -20.49 -13.55 -5.70
N LEU A 4 -21.78 -13.91 -5.58
CA LEU A 4 -22.20 -14.98 -4.69
C LEU A 4 -21.75 -16.35 -5.19
N ASP A 5 -21.56 -16.52 -6.51
CA ASP A 5 -20.92 -17.72 -7.06
C ASP A 5 -19.49 -17.88 -6.55
N ILE A 6 -18.71 -16.79 -6.45
CA ILE A 6 -17.35 -16.80 -5.89
C ILE A 6 -17.42 -17.17 -4.40
N VAL A 7 -18.32 -16.52 -3.66
CA VAL A 7 -18.52 -16.80 -2.22
C VAL A 7 -18.88 -18.27 -2.01
N ALA A 8 -19.75 -18.85 -2.84
CA ALA A 8 -20.16 -20.26 -2.75
C ALA A 8 -18.98 -21.23 -2.93
N ARG A 9 -17.98 -20.90 -3.77
CA ARG A 9 -16.74 -21.70 -3.89
C ARG A 9 -15.99 -21.76 -2.56
N GLY A 10 -16.02 -20.69 -1.76
CA GLY A 10 -15.45 -20.67 -0.42
C GLY A 10 -16.09 -21.65 0.57
N TYR A 11 -17.31 -22.14 0.30
CA TYR A 11 -18.00 -23.12 1.15
C TYR A 11 -18.03 -24.53 0.58
N THR A 12 -17.83 -24.67 -0.73
CA THR A 12 -18.00 -25.94 -1.46
C THR A 12 -16.71 -26.46 -2.10
N GLY A 13 -15.68 -25.62 -2.19
CA GLY A 13 -14.37 -25.95 -2.75
C GLY A 13 -13.61 -27.00 -1.94
N GLU A 14 -12.46 -27.43 -2.44
CA GLU A 14 -11.61 -28.43 -1.80
C GLU A 14 -11.24 -28.04 -0.37
N ALA A 15 -11.36 -28.97 0.58
CA ALA A 15 -10.96 -28.75 1.96
C ALA A 15 -9.46 -28.99 2.12
N VAL A 16 -8.74 -28.01 2.65
CA VAL A 16 -7.27 -28.01 2.79
C VAL A 16 -6.93 -27.52 4.19
N SER A 17 -5.92 -28.14 4.84
CA SER A 17 -5.44 -27.62 6.13
C SER A 17 -4.57 -26.39 5.91
N LYS A 18 -4.43 -25.52 6.92
CA LYS A 18 -3.56 -24.34 6.79
C LYS A 18 -2.10 -24.72 6.53
N GLU A 19 -1.63 -25.81 7.12
CA GLU A 19 -0.26 -26.30 6.97
C GLU A 19 0.00 -26.79 5.54
N ASP A 20 -0.93 -27.57 4.99
CA ASP A 20 -0.86 -28.02 3.60
C ASP A 20 -0.97 -26.84 2.63
N TRP A 21 -1.83 -25.86 2.92
CA TRP A 21 -1.93 -24.63 2.11
C TRP A 21 -0.59 -23.92 1.98
N ASP A 22 0.07 -23.64 3.11
CA ASP A 22 1.31 -22.88 3.11
C ASP A 22 2.43 -23.58 2.35
N LEU A 23 2.54 -24.90 2.48
CA LEU A 23 3.61 -25.68 1.87
C LEU A 23 3.29 -26.08 0.43
N ASP A 24 2.20 -26.81 0.23
CA ASP A 24 1.90 -27.50 -1.03
C ASP A 24 1.22 -26.58 -2.05
N TYR A 25 0.50 -25.54 -1.59
CA TYR A 25 -0.25 -24.64 -2.46
C TYR A 25 0.44 -23.28 -2.65
N VAL A 26 1.34 -22.88 -1.76
CA VAL A 26 2.05 -21.60 -1.87
C VAL A 26 3.54 -21.81 -2.11
N ALA A 27 4.27 -22.35 -1.12
CA ALA A 27 5.72 -22.37 -1.17
C ALA A 27 6.28 -23.24 -2.31
N MET A 28 5.77 -24.46 -2.48
CA MET A 28 6.26 -25.39 -3.50
C MET A 28 5.95 -24.92 -4.94
N PRO A 29 4.72 -24.49 -5.29
CA PRO A 29 4.42 -23.97 -6.62
C PRO A 29 5.25 -22.72 -6.97
N ILE A 30 5.37 -21.76 -6.04
CA ILE A 30 6.19 -20.56 -6.27
C ILE A 30 7.65 -20.93 -6.52
N MET A 31 8.24 -21.82 -5.71
CA MET A 31 9.62 -22.27 -5.92
C MET A 31 9.81 -22.97 -7.27
N GLN A 32 8.80 -23.71 -7.73
CA GLN A 32 8.83 -24.39 -9.02
C GLN A 32 8.76 -23.38 -10.17
N LEU A 33 7.83 -22.43 -10.12
CA LEU A 33 7.66 -21.38 -11.13
C LEU A 33 8.88 -20.46 -11.23
N VAL A 34 9.52 -20.10 -10.11
CA VAL A 34 10.78 -19.34 -10.12
C VAL A 34 11.86 -20.09 -10.92
N ARG A 35 11.92 -21.42 -10.83
CA ARG A 35 12.87 -22.25 -11.60
C ARG A 35 12.48 -22.38 -13.06
N ASP A 36 11.20 -22.65 -13.34
CA ASP A 36 10.72 -22.94 -14.69
C ASP A 36 10.78 -21.72 -15.61
N TYR A 37 10.54 -20.53 -15.05
CA TYR A 37 10.66 -19.26 -15.76
C TYR A 37 12.07 -18.64 -15.71
N ASP A 38 13.05 -19.30 -15.06
CA ASP A 38 14.42 -18.78 -14.82
C ASP A 38 14.42 -17.35 -14.23
N LEU A 39 13.56 -17.14 -13.24
CA LEU A 39 13.36 -15.84 -12.62
C LEU A 39 14.45 -15.57 -11.60
N LYS A 40 15.21 -14.51 -11.84
CA LYS A 40 16.33 -14.14 -10.98
C LYS A 40 16.53 -12.64 -10.90
N ARG A 41 16.56 -12.13 -9.67
CA ARG A 41 16.99 -10.78 -9.33
C ARG A 41 18.52 -10.71 -9.26
N PRO A 42 19.17 -9.83 -10.04
CA PRO A 42 20.56 -9.44 -9.80
C PRO A 42 20.72 -8.79 -8.41
N LYS A 43 21.81 -9.11 -7.69
CA LYS A 43 22.00 -8.64 -6.31
C LYS A 43 22.04 -7.11 -6.17
N ASP A 44 22.51 -6.43 -7.19
CA ASP A 44 22.66 -4.97 -7.27
C ASP A 44 21.46 -4.26 -7.92
N GLU A 45 20.40 -5.00 -8.28
CA GLU A 45 19.21 -4.42 -8.89
C GLU A 45 18.19 -4.03 -7.81
N VAL A 46 17.93 -2.72 -7.71
CA VAL A 46 16.93 -2.09 -6.83
C VAL A 46 15.65 -1.69 -7.57
N VAL A 47 15.70 -1.69 -8.90
CA VAL A 47 14.58 -1.35 -9.80
C VAL A 47 14.73 -2.21 -11.06
N LEU A 48 13.66 -2.90 -11.46
CA LEU A 48 13.63 -3.72 -12.66
C LEU A 48 13.79 -2.82 -13.90
N THR A 49 14.76 -3.14 -14.73
CA THR A 49 15.02 -2.43 -16.00
C THR A 49 14.62 -3.24 -17.23
N ASP A 50 14.58 -4.57 -17.10
CA ASP A 50 14.21 -5.52 -18.14
C ASP A 50 12.69 -5.64 -18.29
N LYS A 51 12.16 -5.13 -19.40
CA LYS A 51 10.71 -5.16 -19.69
C LYS A 51 10.19 -6.57 -19.98
N GLU A 52 10.98 -7.43 -20.61
CA GLU A 52 10.52 -8.78 -20.98
C GLU A 52 10.32 -9.63 -19.72
N LYS A 53 11.21 -9.48 -18.73
CA LYS A 53 11.05 -10.11 -17.42
C LYS A 53 9.77 -9.73 -16.72
N ALA A 54 9.32 -8.48 -16.81
CA ALA A 54 8.07 -8.04 -16.18
C ALA A 54 6.86 -8.87 -16.66
N ALA A 55 6.77 -9.13 -17.97
CA ALA A 55 5.72 -9.96 -18.55
C ALA A 55 5.84 -11.45 -18.15
N GLN A 56 7.06 -11.96 -17.96
CA GLN A 56 7.28 -13.33 -17.47
C GLN A 56 6.80 -13.49 -16.02
N TYR A 57 7.06 -12.51 -15.15
CA TYR A 57 6.52 -12.50 -13.79
C TYR A 57 4.99 -12.49 -13.78
N PHE A 58 4.36 -11.71 -14.68
CA PHE A 58 2.91 -11.71 -14.82
C PHE A 58 2.38 -13.09 -15.22
N GLU A 59 2.98 -13.71 -16.23
CA GLU A 59 2.55 -15.03 -16.71
C GLU A 59 2.70 -16.12 -15.64
N ALA A 60 3.84 -16.14 -14.94
CA ALA A 60 4.07 -17.05 -13.80
C ALA A 60 3.04 -16.82 -12.68
N ALA A 61 2.62 -15.58 -12.42
CA ALA A 61 1.60 -15.28 -11.42
C ALA A 61 0.19 -15.72 -11.83
N VAL A 62 -0.16 -15.63 -13.12
CA VAL A 62 -1.43 -16.17 -13.64
C VAL A 62 -1.43 -17.70 -13.53
N GLU A 63 -0.31 -18.36 -13.87
CA GLU A 63 -0.15 -19.81 -13.71
C GLU A 63 -0.28 -20.23 -12.25
N PHE A 64 0.43 -19.54 -11.34
CA PHE A 64 0.34 -19.76 -9.90
C PHE A 64 -1.10 -19.65 -9.38
N LEU A 65 -1.80 -18.56 -9.72
CA LEU A 65 -3.16 -18.32 -9.23
C LEU A 65 -4.14 -19.37 -9.78
N ALA A 66 -4.00 -19.77 -11.05
CA ALA A 66 -4.85 -20.79 -11.65
C ALA A 66 -4.60 -22.18 -11.03
N GLU A 67 -3.34 -22.50 -10.69
CA GLU A 67 -2.96 -23.77 -10.08
C GLU A 67 -3.32 -23.85 -8.59
N SER A 68 -3.13 -22.77 -7.83
CA SER A 68 -3.29 -22.79 -6.37
C SER A 68 -4.65 -22.28 -5.90
N GLY A 69 -5.20 -21.24 -6.52
CA GLY A 69 -6.41 -20.56 -6.06
C GLY A 69 -6.16 -19.67 -4.83
N VAL A 70 -7.22 -19.44 -4.04
CA VAL A 70 -7.20 -18.62 -2.81
C VAL A 70 -7.84 -19.38 -1.66
N TYR A 71 -7.17 -19.43 -0.51
CA TYR A 71 -7.68 -20.15 0.66
C TYR A 71 -8.61 -19.29 1.50
N ASN A 72 -9.85 -19.74 1.72
CA ASN A 72 -10.75 -19.15 2.69
C ASN A 72 -10.50 -19.75 4.07
N GLN A 73 -9.82 -18.99 4.95
CA GLN A 73 -9.49 -19.47 6.30
C GLN A 73 -10.71 -19.69 7.19
N SER A 74 -11.84 -19.03 6.90
CA SER A 74 -13.06 -19.16 7.69
C SER A 74 -13.73 -20.52 7.50
N THR A 75 -13.46 -21.19 6.38
CA THR A 75 -14.08 -22.47 6.01
C THR A 75 -13.09 -23.60 5.81
N GLY A 76 -11.78 -23.28 5.72
CA GLY A 76 -10.73 -24.25 5.43
C GLY A 76 -10.81 -24.77 4.00
N ARG A 77 -11.23 -23.94 3.04
CA ARG A 77 -11.48 -24.36 1.66
C ARG A 77 -10.87 -23.45 0.61
N VAL A 78 -10.54 -24.02 -0.55
CA VAL A 78 -9.92 -23.30 -1.67
C VAL A 78 -10.98 -22.77 -2.65
N ILE A 79 -10.92 -21.47 -2.92
CA ILE A 79 -11.61 -20.79 -4.02
C ILE A 79 -10.73 -20.95 -5.27
N ARG A 80 -11.12 -21.87 -6.17
CA ARG A 80 -10.44 -22.07 -7.45
C ARG A 80 -10.91 -21.03 -8.47
N LEU A 81 -9.96 -20.47 -9.21
CA LEU A 81 -10.18 -19.55 -10.32
C LEU A 81 -9.59 -20.16 -11.59
N THR A 82 -10.31 -20.12 -12.70
CA THR A 82 -9.73 -20.57 -13.97
C THR A 82 -8.84 -19.48 -14.57
N ARG A 83 -7.92 -19.87 -15.44
CA ARG A 83 -7.08 -18.92 -16.16
C ARG A 83 -7.91 -17.88 -16.93
N GLU A 84 -9.02 -18.30 -17.55
CA GLU A 84 -9.92 -17.40 -18.27
C GLU A 84 -10.56 -16.37 -17.33
N GLU A 85 -11.04 -16.80 -16.16
CA GLU A 85 -11.63 -15.90 -15.15
C GLU A 85 -10.61 -14.86 -14.66
N ILE A 86 -9.37 -15.29 -14.46
CA ILE A 86 -8.25 -14.42 -14.04
C ILE A 86 -7.94 -13.38 -15.13
N LEU A 87 -7.80 -13.81 -16.39
CA LEU A 87 -7.45 -12.92 -17.50
C LEU A 87 -8.61 -11.97 -17.88
N GLU A 88 -9.87 -12.41 -17.74
CA GLU A 88 -11.04 -11.56 -17.93
C GLU A 88 -11.06 -10.43 -16.90
N ALA A 89 -10.86 -10.76 -15.61
CA ALA A 89 -10.76 -9.74 -14.57
C ALA A 89 -9.56 -8.82 -14.79
N ALA A 90 -8.41 -9.37 -15.18
CA ALA A 90 -7.22 -8.59 -15.47
C ALA A 90 -7.44 -7.55 -16.58
N ALA A 91 -8.12 -7.93 -17.67
CA ALA A 91 -8.45 -7.02 -18.75
C ALA A 91 -9.39 -5.88 -18.30
N ALA A 92 -10.22 -6.10 -17.28
CA ALA A 92 -11.16 -5.11 -16.75
C ALA A 92 -10.51 -4.09 -15.79
N MET A 93 -9.27 -4.30 -15.34
CA MET A 93 -8.57 -3.40 -14.41
C MET A 93 -8.08 -2.10 -15.08
N ASN A 94 -8.04 -2.04 -16.41
CA ASN A 94 -7.57 -0.87 -17.15
C ASN A 94 -8.62 0.25 -17.18
N LYS A 95 -8.80 0.88 -16.01
CA LYS A 95 -9.73 1.98 -15.78
C LYS A 95 -9.08 3.01 -14.85
N ALA A 96 -9.47 4.26 -15.03
CA ALA A 96 -9.16 5.31 -14.08
C ALA A 96 -10.09 5.23 -12.86
N VAL A 97 -9.60 5.65 -11.70
CA VAL A 97 -10.34 5.63 -10.43
C VAL A 97 -10.35 7.04 -9.86
N THR A 98 -11.55 7.60 -9.71
CA THR A 98 -11.74 8.91 -9.09
C THR A 98 -12.04 8.76 -7.61
N VAL A 99 -11.22 9.40 -6.78
CA VAL A 99 -11.41 9.51 -5.34
C VAL A 99 -11.84 10.92 -4.95
N GLY A 100 -12.54 11.04 -3.83
CA GLY A 100 -13.05 12.32 -3.35
C GLY A 100 -14.09 12.96 -4.27
N SER A 101 -14.34 14.26 -4.07
CA SER A 101 -15.41 14.98 -4.75
C SER A 101 -15.13 16.49 -4.89
N GLY A 102 -15.85 17.13 -5.83
CA GLY A 102 -15.78 18.57 -6.03
C GLY A 102 -14.40 19.05 -6.44
N LYS A 103 -13.94 20.15 -5.85
CA LYS A 103 -12.61 20.74 -6.12
C LYS A 103 -11.45 19.90 -5.60
N ASP A 104 -11.71 18.97 -4.69
CA ASP A 104 -10.72 18.16 -3.99
C ASP A 104 -10.62 16.74 -4.58
N ALA A 105 -11.42 16.41 -5.61
CA ALA A 105 -11.39 15.12 -6.28
C ALA A 105 -10.06 14.90 -7.02
N PHE A 106 -9.58 13.67 -7.00
CA PHE A 106 -8.39 13.25 -7.74
C PHE A 106 -8.68 11.99 -8.54
N THR A 107 -8.10 11.86 -9.73
CA THR A 107 -8.25 10.67 -10.57
C THR A 107 -6.91 9.98 -10.72
N PHE A 108 -6.83 8.77 -10.17
CA PHE A 108 -5.74 7.85 -10.43
C PHE A 108 -5.95 7.20 -11.81
N GLU A 109 -4.87 7.07 -12.57
CA GLU A 109 -4.87 6.44 -13.89
C GLU A 109 -3.77 5.39 -13.91
N PRO A 110 -3.93 4.24 -14.61
CA PRO A 110 -2.83 3.31 -14.81
C PRO A 110 -1.60 4.03 -15.40
N ARG A 111 -0.50 4.06 -14.65
CA ARG A 111 0.74 4.74 -15.05
C ARG A 111 1.71 3.75 -15.69
N LYS A 112 2.52 4.28 -16.60
CA LYS A 112 3.57 3.52 -17.29
C LYS A 112 4.93 3.75 -16.63
N PRO A 113 5.88 2.81 -16.78
CA PRO A 113 7.27 3.06 -16.41
C PRO A 113 7.83 4.27 -17.15
N ASP A 114 8.72 5.01 -16.50
CA ASP A 114 9.38 6.20 -17.05
C ASP A 114 8.40 7.33 -17.47
N SER A 115 7.15 7.28 -16.99
CA SER A 115 6.09 8.22 -17.38
C SER A 115 6.30 9.62 -16.78
N THR A 116 5.98 10.64 -17.59
CA THR A 116 5.93 12.04 -17.16
C THR A 116 4.59 12.42 -16.52
N VAL A 117 3.61 11.52 -16.52
CA VAL A 117 2.36 11.69 -15.76
C VAL A 117 2.68 11.64 -14.28
N LEU A 118 2.21 12.65 -13.53
CA LEU A 118 2.48 12.78 -12.11
C LEU A 118 1.89 11.58 -11.33
N PRO A 119 2.63 11.01 -10.37
CA PRO A 119 2.03 10.06 -9.45
C PRO A 119 1.01 10.77 -8.55
N GLY A 120 0.01 10.00 -8.14
CA GLY A 120 -0.93 10.39 -7.10
C GLY A 120 -0.30 10.10 -5.74
N VAL A 121 -0.70 10.87 -4.73
CA VAL A 121 -0.10 10.82 -3.40
C VAL A 121 -1.20 10.55 -2.37
N VAL A 122 -1.20 9.35 -1.80
CA VAL A 122 -2.02 8.95 -0.65
C VAL A 122 -1.19 9.16 0.61
N ALA A 123 -1.62 10.06 1.50
CA ALA A 123 -0.84 10.38 2.70
C ALA A 123 -1.45 9.83 3.98
N GLY A 124 -0.65 9.09 4.75
CA GLY A 124 -1.00 8.62 6.08
C GLY A 124 -0.11 7.47 6.56
N ASN A 125 -0.51 6.84 7.65
CA ASN A 125 0.19 5.70 8.23
C ASN A 125 -0.82 4.57 8.51
N PRO A 126 -1.27 3.86 7.45
CA PRO A 126 -2.33 2.86 7.55
C PRO A 126 -2.08 1.86 8.68
N GLY A 127 -3.10 1.63 9.51
CA GLY A 127 -3.08 0.64 10.58
C GLY A 127 -2.19 0.97 11.79
N CYS A 128 -1.45 2.08 11.79
CA CYS A 128 -0.57 2.43 12.90
C CYS A 128 -1.39 2.75 14.16
N PRO A 129 -1.09 2.15 15.33
CA PRO A 129 -1.87 2.37 16.54
C PRO A 129 -1.67 3.78 17.10
N MET A 130 -2.76 4.51 17.28
CA MET A 130 -2.78 5.89 17.75
C MET A 130 -3.81 6.11 18.87
N ASN A 131 -3.51 7.06 19.75
CA ASN A 131 -4.55 7.69 20.56
C ASN A 131 -5.27 8.80 19.74
N GLU A 132 -6.39 9.30 20.25
CA GLU A 132 -7.21 10.28 19.54
C GLU A 132 -6.49 11.61 19.24
N ASP A 133 -5.63 12.09 20.13
CA ASP A 133 -4.87 13.34 19.94
C ASP A 133 -3.87 13.20 18.79
N ILE A 134 -3.03 12.17 18.84
CA ILE A 134 -2.02 11.89 17.83
C ILE A 134 -2.68 11.63 16.49
N PHE A 135 -3.77 10.86 16.45
CA PHE A 135 -4.58 10.66 15.23
C PHE A 135 -4.99 12.00 14.61
N CYS A 136 -5.57 12.92 15.40
CA CYS A 136 -6.03 14.20 14.88
C CYS A 136 -4.86 15.07 14.38
N ARG A 137 -3.74 15.06 15.09
CA ARG A 137 -2.57 15.89 14.77
C ARG A 137 -1.86 15.41 13.52
N THR A 138 -1.63 14.11 13.37
CA THR A 138 -0.99 13.53 12.19
C THR A 138 -1.87 13.67 10.95
N VAL A 139 -3.16 13.31 11.03
CA VAL A 139 -4.11 13.47 9.92
C VAL A 139 -4.20 14.92 9.45
N ARG A 140 -4.28 15.89 10.37
CA ARG A 140 -4.27 17.31 10.00
C ARG A 140 -2.97 17.72 9.31
N SER A 141 -1.83 17.19 9.78
CA SER A 141 -0.54 17.47 9.18
C SER A 141 -0.40 16.91 7.77
N TRP A 142 -1.06 15.79 7.43
CA TRP A 142 -1.07 15.22 6.08
C TRP A 142 -2.06 15.94 5.16
N ALA A 143 -3.30 16.14 5.63
CA ALA A 143 -4.38 16.69 4.81
C ALA A 143 -4.09 18.13 4.34
N LYS A 144 -3.31 18.90 5.10
CA LYS A 144 -2.90 20.27 4.74
C LYS A 144 -1.83 20.33 3.64
N GLU A 145 -1.12 19.22 3.37
CA GLU A 145 -0.03 19.22 2.40
C GLU A 145 -0.57 19.32 0.97
N PRO A 146 -0.12 20.30 0.16
CA PRO A 146 -0.69 20.56 -1.16
C PRO A 146 -0.34 19.47 -2.18
N VAL A 147 0.67 18.65 -1.90
CA VAL A 147 1.04 17.52 -2.75
C VAL A 147 0.15 16.31 -2.57
N VAL A 148 -0.66 16.25 -1.51
CA VAL A 148 -1.48 15.09 -1.14
C VAL A 148 -2.79 15.12 -1.90
N ASP A 149 -3.12 14.00 -2.54
CA ASP A 149 -4.28 13.83 -3.41
C ASP A 149 -5.41 13.03 -2.72
N MET A 150 -5.05 12.17 -1.77
CA MET A 150 -5.93 11.36 -0.94
C MET A 150 -5.30 11.17 0.45
N ILE A 151 -6.09 10.96 1.50
CA ILE A 151 -5.54 10.62 2.82
C ILE A 151 -5.90 9.20 3.25
N THR A 152 -5.03 8.61 4.04
CA THR A 152 -5.29 7.41 4.84
C THR A 152 -4.97 7.74 6.32
N CYS A 153 -5.22 6.82 7.24
CA CYS A 153 -5.07 7.09 8.67
C CYS A 153 -4.54 5.90 9.47
N GLY A 154 -4.05 6.19 10.68
CA GLY A 154 -3.80 5.13 11.65
C GLY A 154 -5.08 4.65 12.32
N SER A 155 -4.95 3.69 13.22
CA SER A 155 -6.06 3.12 13.97
C SER A 155 -6.18 3.80 15.34
N ILE A 156 -7.36 4.28 15.69
CA ILE A 156 -7.68 4.65 17.08
C ILE A 156 -7.81 3.35 17.89
N VAL A 157 -6.87 3.10 18.81
CA VAL A 157 -6.83 1.84 19.59
C VAL A 157 -7.41 1.97 21.00
N GLU A 158 -7.75 3.19 21.41
CA GLU A 158 -8.43 3.49 22.67
C GLU A 158 -9.47 4.59 22.43
N VAL A 159 -10.67 4.42 22.98
CA VAL A 159 -11.73 5.42 22.94
C VAL A 159 -12.38 5.58 24.30
N ASP A 160 -12.53 6.82 24.76
CA ASP A 160 -13.11 7.16 26.06
C ASP A 160 -12.46 6.34 27.22
N GLY A 161 -11.13 6.11 27.17
CA GLY A 161 -10.38 5.35 28.16
C GLY A 161 -10.51 3.81 28.07
N HIS A 162 -11.12 3.29 27.00
CA HIS A 162 -11.32 1.86 26.79
C HIS A 162 -10.58 1.38 25.54
N ALA A 163 -9.87 0.26 25.66
CA ALA A 163 -9.26 -0.40 24.51
C ALA A 163 -10.31 -0.79 23.47
N VAL A 164 -9.95 -0.62 22.21
CA VAL A 164 -10.77 -1.05 21.08
C VAL A 164 -10.64 -2.56 20.92
N ILE A 165 -11.77 -3.26 20.95
CA ILE A 165 -11.83 -4.73 20.91
C ILE A 165 -12.70 -5.13 19.72
N ARG A 166 -12.14 -6.00 18.87
CA ARG A 166 -12.79 -6.57 17.68
C ARG A 166 -14.18 -7.11 18.01
N ALA A 167 -15.15 -6.77 17.18
CA ALA A 167 -16.56 -7.19 17.23
C ALA A 167 -17.26 -6.84 18.56
N THR A 168 -16.93 -5.68 19.14
CA THR A 168 -17.57 -5.15 20.36
C THR A 168 -18.00 -3.69 20.18
N PRO A 169 -18.80 -3.12 21.10
CA PRO A 169 -19.21 -1.71 21.01
C PRO A 169 -18.05 -0.71 20.93
N SER A 170 -16.88 -0.99 21.52
CA SER A 170 -15.75 -0.05 21.47
C SER A 170 -15.22 0.13 20.04
N GLU A 171 -15.24 -0.91 19.20
CA GLU A 171 -14.86 -0.83 17.79
C GLU A 171 -15.79 0.05 16.98
N VAL A 172 -17.11 -0.11 17.15
CA VAL A 172 -18.09 0.75 16.47
C VAL A 172 -17.95 2.22 16.89
N ILE A 173 -17.70 2.47 18.18
CA ILE A 173 -17.50 3.83 18.71
C ILE A 173 -16.21 4.44 18.18
N ALA A 174 -15.09 3.71 18.23
CA ALA A 174 -13.80 4.17 17.73
C ALA A 174 -13.86 4.50 16.25
N LEU A 175 -14.49 3.65 15.45
CA LEU A 175 -14.64 3.89 14.02
C LEU A 175 -15.52 5.12 13.71
N ARG A 176 -16.65 5.27 14.41
CA ARG A 176 -17.47 6.49 14.25
C ARG A 176 -16.68 7.74 14.65
N ARG A 177 -15.75 7.60 15.60
CA ARG A 177 -14.87 8.68 16.02
C ARG A 177 -13.83 9.02 14.96
N GLU A 178 -13.20 8.01 14.35
CA GLU A 178 -12.33 8.15 13.20
C GLU A 178 -13.02 8.93 12.08
N MET A 179 -14.21 8.50 11.65
CA MET A 179 -14.97 9.15 10.59
C MET A 179 -15.32 10.61 10.94
N LYS A 180 -15.73 10.85 12.19
CA LYS A 180 -16.02 12.20 12.69
C LYS A 180 -14.78 13.10 12.62
N TYR A 181 -13.63 12.62 13.09
CA TYR A 181 -12.39 13.38 13.09
C TYR A 181 -11.87 13.62 11.68
N LEU A 182 -11.91 12.62 10.79
CA LEU A 182 -11.58 12.79 9.38
C LEU A 182 -12.43 13.88 8.75
N ASN A 183 -13.76 13.85 8.93
CA ASN A 183 -14.65 14.89 8.41
C ASN A 183 -14.27 16.28 8.94
N GLN A 184 -14.13 16.41 10.26
CA GLN A 184 -13.82 17.69 10.92
C GLN A 184 -12.49 18.25 10.43
N ILE A 185 -11.44 17.42 10.36
CA ILE A 185 -10.11 17.85 9.95
C ILE A 185 -10.10 18.26 8.48
N CYS A 186 -10.74 17.49 7.60
CA CYS A 186 -10.83 17.83 6.17
C CYS A 186 -11.55 19.18 5.96
N ASP A 187 -12.61 19.44 6.73
CA ASP A 187 -13.30 20.73 6.72
C ASP A 187 -12.39 21.87 7.23
N GLU A 188 -11.68 21.66 8.35
CA GLU A 188 -10.76 22.62 8.96
C GLU A 188 -9.61 23.03 8.04
N VAL A 189 -9.02 22.08 7.30
CA VAL A 189 -7.94 22.36 6.34
C VAL A 189 -8.45 22.88 4.99
N GLY A 190 -9.77 23.06 4.85
CA GLY A 190 -10.39 23.61 3.65
C GLY A 190 -10.47 22.66 2.45
N ARG A 191 -10.36 21.34 2.71
CA ARG A 191 -10.43 20.26 1.71
C ARG A 191 -11.55 19.26 2.05
N PRO A 192 -12.80 19.71 2.22
CA PRO A 192 -13.90 18.87 2.67
C PRO A 192 -14.19 17.71 1.71
N GLY A 193 -13.81 17.81 0.43
CA GLY A 193 -14.07 16.78 -0.57
C GLY A 193 -12.91 15.80 -0.82
N ILE A 194 -11.79 15.90 -0.10
CA ILE A 194 -10.63 15.01 -0.33
C ILE A 194 -11.03 13.54 -0.12
N GLY A 195 -10.55 12.66 -1.00
CA GLY A 195 -10.79 11.21 -0.87
C GLY A 195 -10.06 10.62 0.33
N ARG A 196 -10.64 9.56 0.91
CA ARG A 196 -10.12 8.92 2.11
C ARG A 196 -10.06 7.40 1.94
N LEU A 197 -8.95 6.79 2.28
CA LEU A 197 -8.87 5.39 2.64
C LEU A 197 -9.05 5.34 4.15
N ALA A 198 -10.12 4.72 4.61
CA ALA A 198 -10.51 4.81 6.02
C ALA A 198 -11.18 3.52 6.50
N ALA A 199 -11.69 3.58 7.72
CA ALA A 199 -12.11 2.46 8.54
C ALA A 199 -10.97 1.64 9.16
N GLU A 200 -9.83 2.29 9.36
CA GLU A 200 -8.60 1.70 9.87
C GLU A 200 -8.66 1.39 11.38
N SER A 201 -9.57 2.01 12.13
CA SER A 201 -9.80 1.74 13.56
C SER A 201 -10.61 0.48 13.83
N SER A 202 -10.91 -0.31 12.80
CA SER A 202 -11.64 -1.57 12.92
C SER A 202 -10.95 -2.71 12.16
N VAL A 203 -10.92 -3.88 12.81
CA VAL A 203 -10.34 -5.11 12.28
C VAL A 203 -11.41 -6.19 12.02
N SER A 204 -12.69 -5.83 12.14
CA SER A 204 -13.83 -6.64 11.71
C SER A 204 -14.63 -5.94 10.62
N GLU A 205 -15.52 -6.68 9.98
CA GLU A 205 -16.51 -6.19 9.03
C GLU A 205 -17.55 -5.26 9.67
N ILE A 206 -17.78 -5.35 10.99
CA ILE A 206 -18.72 -4.51 11.72
C ILE A 206 -18.30 -3.04 11.64
N GLY A 207 -16.99 -2.80 11.60
CA GLY A 207 -16.45 -1.48 11.34
C GLY A 207 -16.95 -0.93 10.02
N ASP A 208 -16.54 -1.52 8.91
CA ASP A 208 -16.92 -1.10 7.57
C ASP A 208 -18.43 -0.88 7.42
N LEU A 209 -19.25 -1.75 8.01
CA LEU A 209 -20.71 -1.58 8.07
C LEU A 209 -21.12 -0.31 8.83
N ALA A 210 -20.49 -0.01 9.97
CA ALA A 210 -20.72 1.22 10.71
C ALA A 210 -20.19 2.47 9.98
N ALA A 211 -19.13 2.36 9.17
CA ALA A 211 -18.64 3.44 8.33
C ALA A 211 -19.57 3.76 7.15
N MET A 212 -20.45 2.84 6.74
CA MET A 212 -21.51 3.14 5.75
C MET A 212 -22.67 3.96 6.30
N ALA A 213 -22.74 4.16 7.63
CA ALA A 213 -23.78 4.98 8.23
C ALA A 213 -23.65 6.46 7.84
N PRO A 214 -24.75 7.25 7.88
CA PRO A 214 -24.70 8.68 7.57
C PRO A 214 -23.59 9.42 8.36
N GLY A 215 -22.73 10.13 7.64
CA GLY A 215 -21.57 10.82 8.21
C GLY A 215 -20.28 10.00 8.22
N GLY A 216 -20.29 8.74 7.76
CA GLY A 216 -19.09 7.95 7.50
C GLY A 216 -18.54 8.15 6.09
N PHE A 217 -18.47 7.08 5.31
CA PHE A 217 -17.98 7.09 3.93
C PHE A 217 -18.81 7.99 3.02
N ARG A 218 -18.12 8.61 2.07
CA ARG A 218 -18.63 9.48 1.03
C ARG A 218 -18.31 8.86 -0.34
N PRO A 219 -18.99 9.28 -1.41
CA PRO A 219 -18.61 8.86 -2.76
C PRO A 219 -17.12 9.13 -3.03
N GLY A 220 -16.40 8.12 -3.53
CA GLY A 220 -14.98 8.20 -3.81
C GLY A 220 -14.06 8.04 -2.59
N ASP A 221 -14.60 7.71 -1.41
CA ASP A 221 -13.80 7.11 -0.34
C ASP A 221 -13.61 5.61 -0.60
N ALA A 222 -12.62 5.04 0.07
CA ALA A 222 -12.23 3.65 -0.06
C ALA A 222 -12.09 2.97 1.31
N HIS A 223 -12.17 1.65 1.27
CA HIS A 223 -11.87 0.77 2.41
C HIS A 223 -11.02 -0.42 1.95
N LEU A 224 -10.36 -1.07 2.91
CA LEU A 224 -9.44 -2.16 2.65
C LEU A 224 -10.14 -3.52 2.54
N ILE A 225 -9.89 -4.19 1.41
CA ILE A 225 -10.08 -5.63 1.24
C ILE A 225 -8.70 -6.28 1.31
N ALA A 226 -8.35 -6.81 2.49
CA ALA A 226 -7.00 -7.33 2.73
C ALA A 226 -6.91 -8.83 2.43
N LEU A 227 -5.96 -9.23 1.58
CA LEU A 227 -5.52 -10.62 1.49
C LEU A 227 -4.46 -10.89 2.56
N ASN A 228 -4.69 -11.94 3.34
CA ASN A 228 -3.77 -12.41 4.36
C ASN A 228 -2.62 -13.22 3.71
N ASN A 229 -1.47 -13.21 4.38
CA ASN A 229 -0.25 -13.88 3.93
C ASN A 229 -0.35 -15.42 3.96
N GLU A 230 -0.14 -16.15 2.87
CA GLU A 230 -0.17 -15.68 1.47
C GLU A 230 -1.34 -16.32 0.74
N MET A 231 -2.00 -15.56 -0.14
CA MET A 231 -3.15 -16.01 -0.93
C MET A 231 -4.34 -16.46 -0.08
N ILE A 232 -4.60 -15.79 1.03
CA ILE A 232 -5.66 -16.14 1.99
C ILE A 232 -6.71 -15.03 2.06
N ILE A 233 -7.99 -15.41 2.07
CA ILE A 233 -9.10 -14.53 2.40
C ILE A 233 -9.92 -15.10 3.56
N ASN A 234 -10.85 -14.31 4.09
CA ASN A 234 -11.77 -14.72 5.15
C ASN A 234 -13.17 -14.15 4.88
N ASN A 235 -14.15 -14.61 5.65
CA ASN A 235 -15.53 -14.15 5.47
C ASN A 235 -15.72 -12.67 5.84
N ASP A 236 -14.93 -12.11 6.76
CA ASP A 236 -15.00 -10.69 7.11
C ASP A 236 -14.72 -9.82 5.87
N ASN A 237 -13.64 -10.11 5.14
CA ASN A 237 -13.28 -9.43 3.91
C ASN A 237 -14.33 -9.67 2.81
N LEU A 238 -14.90 -10.87 2.67
CA LEU A 238 -15.99 -11.11 1.72
C LEU A 238 -17.25 -10.28 2.07
N ILE A 239 -17.54 -10.06 3.36
CA ILE A 239 -18.62 -9.17 3.80
C ILE A 239 -18.28 -7.70 3.49
N ARG A 240 -17.02 -7.28 3.67
CA ARG A 240 -16.56 -5.94 3.25
C ARG A 240 -16.80 -5.73 1.76
N VAL A 241 -16.38 -6.66 0.90
CA VAL A 241 -16.65 -6.57 -0.55
C VAL A 241 -18.15 -6.42 -0.82
N ALA A 242 -18.98 -7.27 -0.20
CA ALA A 242 -20.43 -7.21 -0.36
C ALA A 242 -21.04 -5.87 0.08
N ASN A 243 -20.48 -5.24 1.11
CA ASN A 243 -20.93 -3.97 1.66
C ASN A 243 -20.70 -2.79 0.70
N ALA A 244 -19.73 -2.88 -0.20
CA ALA A 244 -19.42 -1.85 -1.19
C ALA A 244 -20.15 -2.02 -2.54
N ILE A 245 -20.66 -3.23 -2.85
CA ILE A 245 -21.40 -3.49 -4.10
C ILE A 245 -22.61 -2.55 -4.23
N ASP A 246 -22.78 -1.96 -5.42
CA ASP A 246 -23.82 -0.98 -5.75
C ASP A 246 -23.78 0.32 -4.91
N THR A 247 -22.64 0.60 -4.27
CA THR A 247 -22.38 1.86 -3.56
C THR A 247 -21.28 2.66 -4.27
N PRO A 248 -21.11 3.95 -3.95
CA PRO A 248 -20.01 4.75 -4.50
C PRO A 248 -18.71 4.66 -3.67
N VAL A 249 -18.62 3.71 -2.72
CA VAL A 249 -17.42 3.43 -1.94
C VAL A 249 -16.56 2.43 -2.72
N LEU A 250 -15.26 2.69 -2.77
CA LEU A 250 -14.31 1.95 -3.58
C LEU A 250 -13.69 0.79 -2.80
N ASN A 251 -13.61 -0.39 -3.40
CA ASN A 251 -12.84 -1.51 -2.85
C ASN A 251 -11.36 -1.30 -3.16
N ALA A 252 -10.53 -1.09 -2.13
CA ALA A 252 -9.07 -1.05 -2.27
C ALA A 252 -8.49 -2.42 -1.89
N SER A 253 -7.83 -3.11 -2.83
CA SER A 253 -7.15 -4.35 -2.43
C SER A 253 -5.93 -4.03 -1.59
N LEU A 254 -5.63 -4.84 -0.58
CA LEU A 254 -4.33 -4.81 0.10
C LEU A 254 -3.72 -6.20 0.09
N ALA A 255 -2.65 -6.33 -0.68
CA ALA A 255 -1.78 -7.49 -0.62
C ALA A 255 -0.51 -7.11 0.13
N CYS A 256 -0.36 -7.66 1.34
CA CYS A 256 0.91 -7.68 2.03
C CYS A 256 1.63 -8.97 1.64
N VAL A 257 2.85 -8.93 1.09
CA VAL A 257 3.63 -10.14 0.80
C VAL A 257 4.97 -10.08 1.51
N MET A 258 5.36 -11.18 2.15
CA MET A 258 6.60 -11.25 2.93
C MET A 258 7.77 -11.81 2.12
N ILE A 259 8.78 -10.96 1.87
CA ILE A 259 10.07 -11.41 1.35
C ILE A 259 10.83 -12.15 2.46
N GLY A 260 11.24 -13.38 2.16
CA GLY A 260 11.82 -14.33 3.13
C GLY A 260 10.76 -15.18 3.85
N GLY A 261 9.47 -15.03 3.52
CA GLY A 261 8.37 -15.86 4.02
C GLY A 261 8.11 -17.10 3.16
N MET A 262 6.83 -17.50 3.06
CA MET A 262 6.41 -18.69 2.28
C MET A 262 6.70 -18.55 0.79
N ALA A 263 6.62 -17.32 0.25
CA ALA A 263 6.99 -17.01 -1.12
C ALA A 263 8.52 -16.98 -1.35
N SER A 264 9.33 -17.38 -0.36
CA SER A 264 10.80 -17.43 -0.42
C SER A 264 11.43 -16.06 -0.69
N GLY A 265 12.34 -15.98 -1.66
CA GLY A 265 13.07 -14.76 -2.02
C GLY A 265 12.21 -13.68 -2.69
N PRO A 266 12.84 -12.55 -3.08
CA PRO A 266 12.16 -11.44 -3.75
C PRO A 266 11.45 -11.87 -5.04
N GLU A 267 12.00 -12.82 -5.79
CA GLU A 267 11.41 -13.32 -7.04
C GLU A 267 10.08 -14.03 -6.80
N GLY A 268 10.03 -14.95 -5.83
CA GLY A 268 8.80 -15.66 -5.50
C GLY A 268 7.77 -14.75 -4.86
N ALA A 269 8.20 -13.81 -4.01
CA ALA A 269 7.34 -12.79 -3.46
C ALA A 269 6.74 -11.86 -4.54
N ALA A 270 7.46 -11.58 -5.64
CA ALA A 270 6.92 -10.81 -6.76
C ALA A 270 5.80 -11.58 -7.48
N ILE A 271 5.98 -12.89 -7.74
CA ILE A 271 4.91 -13.76 -8.29
C ILE A 271 3.69 -13.72 -7.38
N CYS A 272 3.90 -13.92 -6.08
CA CYS A 272 2.83 -13.94 -5.09
C CYS A 272 2.08 -12.61 -5.02
N MET A 273 2.78 -11.47 -5.06
CA MET A 273 2.16 -10.15 -5.03
C MET A 273 1.28 -9.91 -6.27
N ILE A 274 1.78 -10.24 -7.47
CA ILE A 274 1.00 -10.09 -8.70
C ILE A 274 -0.24 -11.00 -8.65
N ALA A 275 -0.09 -12.25 -8.19
CA ALA A 275 -1.19 -13.18 -8.05
C ALA A 275 -2.23 -12.71 -7.03
N SER A 276 -1.81 -12.12 -5.91
CA SER A 276 -2.73 -11.52 -4.92
C SER A 276 -3.57 -10.41 -5.52
N LEU A 277 -2.95 -9.49 -6.27
CA LEU A 277 -3.69 -8.39 -6.92
C LEU A 277 -4.67 -8.90 -7.99
N LEU A 278 -4.28 -9.92 -8.77
CA LEU A 278 -5.17 -10.59 -9.72
C LEU A 278 -6.32 -11.32 -9.03
N ALA A 279 -6.04 -11.97 -7.90
CA ALA A 279 -7.06 -12.64 -7.09
C ALA A 279 -8.08 -11.64 -6.53
N ASP A 280 -7.62 -10.49 -6.02
CA ASP A 280 -8.49 -9.44 -5.49
C ASP A 280 -9.32 -8.74 -6.59
N ALA A 281 -8.80 -8.63 -7.82
CA ALA A 281 -9.62 -8.16 -8.94
C ALA A 281 -10.86 -9.05 -9.18
N VAL A 282 -10.74 -10.36 -8.91
CA VAL A 282 -11.85 -11.32 -9.04
C VAL A 282 -12.71 -11.36 -7.76
N ILE A 283 -12.08 -11.64 -6.62
CA ILE A 283 -12.73 -11.94 -5.34
C ILE A 283 -13.04 -10.65 -4.58
N GLY A 284 -12.07 -9.75 -4.48
CA GLY A 284 -12.16 -8.47 -3.79
C GLY A 284 -12.96 -7.40 -4.55
N ARG A 285 -13.26 -7.62 -5.85
CA ARG A 285 -13.91 -6.64 -6.73
C ARG A 285 -13.22 -5.28 -6.67
N SER A 286 -11.90 -5.30 -6.58
CA SER A 286 -11.11 -4.11 -6.29
C SER A 286 -11.18 -3.10 -7.43
N ASP A 287 -11.30 -1.84 -7.04
CA ASP A 287 -11.24 -0.70 -7.96
C ASP A 287 -9.80 -0.27 -8.23
N TYR A 288 -8.95 -0.37 -7.22
CA TYR A 288 -7.52 -0.16 -7.30
C TYR A 288 -6.78 -1.04 -6.29
N HIS A 289 -5.45 -1.06 -6.40
CA HIS A 289 -4.61 -2.01 -5.69
C HIS A 289 -3.53 -1.33 -4.85
N LEU A 290 -3.39 -1.77 -3.59
CA LEU A 290 -2.26 -1.45 -2.72
C LEU A 290 -1.21 -2.54 -2.79
N CYS A 291 0.03 -2.15 -3.07
CA CYS A 291 1.19 -3.04 -3.17
C CYS A 291 2.11 -2.84 -1.97
N HIS A 292 2.04 -3.78 -1.02
CA HIS A 292 2.77 -3.72 0.25
C HIS A 292 3.74 -4.90 0.43
N PRO A 293 4.95 -4.88 -0.14
CA PRO A 293 5.95 -5.90 0.19
C PRO A 293 6.70 -5.55 1.47
N ILE A 294 6.84 -6.53 2.34
CA ILE A 294 7.61 -6.35 3.58
C ILE A 294 8.75 -7.37 3.67
N HIS A 295 9.95 -6.91 4.02
CA HIS A 295 11.07 -7.81 4.26
C HIS A 295 10.92 -8.44 5.65
N LEU A 296 10.73 -9.76 5.75
CA LEU A 296 10.41 -10.46 7.01
C LEU A 296 11.34 -10.12 8.17
N LYS A 297 12.64 -10.02 7.90
CA LYS A 297 13.66 -9.67 8.91
C LYS A 297 13.63 -8.21 9.35
N TYR A 298 13.38 -7.28 8.43
CA TYR A 298 13.63 -5.85 8.65
C TYR A 298 12.35 -5.06 8.91
N ILE A 299 11.21 -5.58 8.45
CA ILE A 299 9.88 -4.99 8.60
C ILE A 299 9.88 -3.60 7.95
N ALA A 300 10.26 -3.52 6.67
CA ALA A 300 10.33 -2.27 5.93
C ALA A 300 10.18 -2.49 4.41
N THR A 301 9.60 -1.52 3.72
CA THR A 301 9.52 -1.48 2.24
C THR A 301 10.77 -0.86 1.62
N SER A 302 11.58 -0.14 2.40
CA SER A 302 12.79 0.57 1.96
C SER A 302 14.02 -0.31 1.72
N THR A 303 13.89 -1.64 1.85
CA THR A 303 14.96 -2.57 1.47
C THR A 303 15.12 -2.62 -0.04
N ALA A 304 16.32 -2.97 -0.53
CA ALA A 304 16.54 -3.17 -1.96
C ALA A 304 15.58 -4.21 -2.54
N GLU A 305 15.29 -5.25 -1.77
CA GLU A 305 14.37 -6.32 -2.11
C GLU A 305 12.95 -5.85 -2.35
N CYS A 306 12.40 -5.08 -1.41
CA CYS A 306 11.03 -4.60 -1.49
C CYS A 306 10.87 -3.56 -2.60
N MET A 307 11.80 -2.61 -2.72
CA MET A 307 11.79 -1.62 -3.80
C MET A 307 11.84 -2.29 -5.19
N TRP A 308 12.70 -3.31 -5.35
CA TRP A 308 12.73 -4.08 -6.58
C TRP A 308 11.41 -4.82 -6.82
N LEU A 309 10.82 -5.45 -5.80
CA LEU A 309 9.53 -6.12 -5.94
C LEU A 309 8.42 -5.16 -6.39
N GLN A 310 8.29 -3.99 -5.76
CA GLN A 310 7.31 -2.97 -6.17
C GLN A 310 7.53 -2.56 -7.64
N SER A 311 8.79 -2.45 -8.06
CA SER A 311 9.12 -2.14 -9.46
C SER A 311 8.68 -3.23 -10.44
N VAL A 312 8.86 -4.51 -10.08
CA VAL A 312 8.42 -5.67 -10.89
C VAL A 312 6.91 -5.66 -11.03
N VAL A 313 6.17 -5.47 -9.93
CA VAL A 313 4.71 -5.46 -9.91
C VAL A 313 4.16 -4.36 -10.81
N CYS A 314 4.59 -3.11 -10.64
CA CYS A 314 4.09 -2.00 -11.46
C CYS A 314 4.34 -2.25 -12.96
N GLN A 315 5.53 -2.76 -13.31
CA GLN A 315 5.91 -3.02 -14.69
C GLN A 315 5.19 -4.23 -15.29
N ALA A 316 4.90 -5.25 -14.49
CA ALA A 316 4.16 -6.44 -14.91
C ALA A 316 2.72 -6.07 -15.29
N PHE A 317 2.06 -5.24 -14.48
CA PHE A 317 0.71 -4.76 -14.78
C PHE A 317 0.71 -3.78 -15.97
N ASP A 318 1.66 -2.84 -16.10
CA ASP A 318 1.76 -2.03 -17.34
C ASP A 318 1.89 -2.89 -18.60
N ALA A 319 2.71 -3.95 -18.54
CA ALA A 319 2.97 -4.80 -19.69
C ALA A 319 1.77 -5.68 -20.10
N CYS A 320 1.00 -6.18 -19.13
CA CYS A 320 0.05 -7.26 -19.35
C CYS A 320 -1.40 -6.93 -18.98
N ALA A 321 -1.62 -6.10 -17.96
CA ALA A 321 -2.95 -5.77 -17.45
C ALA A 321 -2.92 -4.41 -16.72
N PRO A 322 -2.90 -3.27 -17.42
CA PRO A 322 -2.72 -1.96 -16.78
C PRO A 322 -3.76 -1.74 -15.68
N ALA A 323 -3.30 -1.31 -14.51
CA ALA A 323 -4.15 -1.11 -13.34
C ALA A 323 -3.66 0.10 -12.53
N VAL A 324 -4.54 0.67 -11.70
CA VAL A 324 -4.14 1.65 -10.68
C VAL A 324 -3.49 0.89 -9.52
N ILE A 325 -2.17 1.06 -9.39
CA ILE A 325 -1.38 0.47 -8.31
C ILE A 325 -0.78 1.59 -7.47
N VAL A 326 -1.14 1.61 -6.20
CA VAL A 326 -0.59 2.50 -5.18
C VAL A 326 0.38 1.67 -4.35
N CYS A 327 1.62 2.10 -4.24
CA CYS A 327 2.69 1.35 -3.58
C CYS A 327 3.01 1.98 -2.23
N ASP A 328 3.06 1.13 -1.21
CA ASP A 328 3.29 1.56 0.16
C ASP A 328 4.75 1.89 0.44
N ILE A 329 4.95 2.94 1.23
CA ILE A 329 6.24 3.40 1.73
C ILE A 329 6.21 3.30 3.27
N TYR A 330 6.83 2.23 3.78
CA TYR A 330 7.00 1.93 5.21
C TYR A 330 8.49 1.87 5.56
N PRO A 331 9.11 3.02 5.85
CA PRO A 331 10.49 3.11 6.30
C PRO A 331 10.68 2.50 7.68
N LYS A 332 11.91 2.03 7.95
CA LYS A 332 12.28 1.59 9.29
C LYS A 332 12.46 2.78 10.24
N SER A 333 12.82 3.95 9.72
CA SER A 333 13.08 5.14 10.51
C SER A 333 11.81 5.89 10.93
N GLY A 334 11.90 6.66 12.02
CA GLY A 334 10.88 7.60 12.48
C GLY A 334 11.19 9.07 12.19
N ALA A 335 10.19 9.92 12.41
CA ALA A 335 10.27 11.36 12.19
C ALA A 335 11.43 12.02 12.96
N GLY A 336 11.98 13.11 12.42
CA GLY A 336 13.12 13.80 13.04
C GLY A 336 14.48 13.17 12.72
N THR A 337 14.56 12.30 11.70
CA THR A 337 15.78 11.63 11.25
C THR A 337 16.01 11.84 9.75
N LYS A 338 17.26 11.90 9.31
CA LYS A 338 17.57 12.01 7.87
C LYS A 338 17.35 10.68 7.15
N GLU A 339 17.58 9.57 7.84
CA GLU A 339 17.40 8.23 7.32
C GLU A 339 15.96 7.99 6.89
N LEU A 340 14.96 8.47 7.65
CA LEU A 340 13.56 8.46 7.21
C LEU A 340 13.39 9.13 5.85
N LEU A 341 13.92 10.34 5.70
CA LEU A 341 13.77 11.13 4.48
C LEU A 341 14.48 10.47 3.29
N TRP A 342 15.66 9.87 3.49
CA TRP A 342 16.36 9.12 2.44
C TRP A 342 15.64 7.82 2.07
N GLU A 343 15.08 7.08 3.04
CA GLU A 343 14.25 5.90 2.81
C GLU A 343 13.00 6.25 1.99
N VAL A 344 12.32 7.34 2.35
CA VAL A 344 11.14 7.86 1.64
C VAL A 344 11.49 8.25 0.20
N ALA A 345 12.58 9.00 0.01
CA ALA A 345 13.01 9.41 -1.32
C ALA A 345 13.38 8.21 -2.20
N ALA A 346 14.07 7.19 -1.67
CA ALA A 346 14.43 5.99 -2.41
C ALA A 346 13.21 5.18 -2.87
N ASN A 347 12.23 4.97 -1.99
CA ASN A 347 10.97 4.31 -2.35
C ASN A 347 10.20 5.15 -3.38
N ALA A 348 10.00 6.44 -3.11
CA ALA A 348 9.20 7.31 -3.97
C ALA A 348 9.78 7.40 -5.38
N LEU A 349 11.10 7.46 -5.52
CA LEU A 349 11.77 7.36 -6.82
C LEU A 349 11.46 6.02 -7.49
N THR A 350 11.74 4.90 -6.80
CA THR A 350 11.56 3.56 -7.35
C THR A 350 10.14 3.33 -7.85
N ILE A 351 9.15 3.65 -7.04
CA ILE A 351 7.72 3.51 -7.36
C ILE A 351 7.36 4.39 -8.56
N THR A 352 7.75 5.67 -8.52
CA THR A 352 7.39 6.64 -9.56
C THR A 352 7.90 6.22 -10.93
N VAL A 353 9.19 5.87 -11.03
CA VAL A 353 9.81 5.49 -12.31
C VAL A 353 9.34 4.12 -12.81
N SER A 354 8.80 3.29 -11.92
CA SER A 354 8.22 1.98 -12.27
C SER A 354 6.77 2.05 -12.73
N GLY A 355 6.12 3.21 -12.59
CA GLY A 355 4.71 3.39 -12.99
C GLY A 355 3.70 3.20 -11.85
N GLY A 356 4.10 3.27 -10.57
CA GLY A 356 3.17 3.24 -9.44
C GLY A 356 2.72 4.63 -8.97
N HIS A 357 1.70 4.66 -8.11
CA HIS A 357 1.34 5.81 -7.27
C HIS A 357 1.91 5.62 -5.86
N LEU A 358 1.89 6.66 -5.04
CA LEU A 358 2.60 6.69 -3.76
C LEU A 358 1.61 6.63 -2.60
N GLU A 359 1.84 5.73 -1.64
CA GLU A 359 1.16 5.73 -0.35
C GLU A 359 2.14 5.71 0.81
N GLY A 360 1.86 6.49 1.84
CA GLY A 360 2.67 6.56 3.04
C GLY A 360 2.64 7.92 3.72
N VAL A 361 3.51 8.21 4.68
CA VAL A 361 4.67 7.40 5.07
C VAL A 361 4.35 6.63 6.35
N GLY A 362 4.42 5.31 6.26
CA GLY A 362 4.36 4.39 7.39
C GLY A 362 5.66 4.37 8.20
N SER A 363 6.06 5.53 8.74
CA SER A 363 7.30 5.68 9.52
C SER A 363 7.32 4.74 10.73
N CYS A 364 8.53 4.38 11.18
CA CYS A 364 8.73 3.36 12.21
C CYS A 364 7.92 2.11 11.90
N ASP A 365 8.14 1.53 10.72
CA ASP A 365 7.56 0.25 10.30
C ASP A 365 6.04 0.11 10.51
N GLY A 366 5.31 1.24 10.53
CA GLY A 366 3.89 1.31 10.91
C GLY A 366 3.60 1.01 12.39
N LEU A 367 4.60 0.63 13.19
CA LEU A 367 4.43 0.20 14.58
C LEU A 367 4.22 1.36 15.56
N LYS A 368 4.79 2.53 15.27
CA LYS A 368 4.73 3.71 16.15
C LYS A 368 4.30 4.95 15.38
N PRO A 369 3.51 5.85 15.99
CA PRO A 369 3.05 7.07 15.33
C PRO A 369 4.11 8.18 15.37
N HIS A 370 5.35 7.83 15.02
CA HIS A 370 6.48 8.75 14.89
C HIS A 370 6.56 9.21 13.44
N CYS A 371 5.45 9.81 12.97
CA CYS A 371 5.24 10.22 11.59
C CYS A 371 4.64 11.63 11.54
N SER A 372 4.85 12.37 10.45
CA SER A 372 4.37 13.75 10.27
C SER A 372 4.04 14.09 8.82
N GLY A 373 3.55 15.31 8.59
CA GLY A 373 3.27 15.85 7.25
C GLY A 373 4.52 16.03 6.38
N LEU A 374 5.69 16.23 6.99
CA LEU A 374 6.89 16.64 6.25
C LEU A 374 7.48 15.52 5.39
N GLU A 375 7.48 14.28 5.88
CA GLU A 375 7.90 13.13 5.07
C GLU A 375 6.87 12.77 4.00
N ALA A 376 5.57 13.00 4.24
CA ALA A 376 4.53 12.87 3.20
C ALA A 376 4.68 13.95 2.11
N ARG A 377 5.08 15.17 2.50
CA ARG A 377 5.47 16.23 1.56
C ARG A 377 6.66 15.79 0.71
N LEU A 378 7.72 15.27 1.35
CA LEU A 378 8.90 14.79 0.63
C LEU A 378 8.55 13.69 -0.37
N MET A 379 7.76 12.69 0.05
CA MET A 379 7.29 11.61 -0.81
C MET A 379 6.63 12.15 -2.08
N GLY A 380 5.66 13.05 -1.92
CA GLY A 380 4.94 13.65 -3.04
C GLY A 380 5.82 14.55 -3.92
N GLU A 381 6.66 15.41 -3.32
CA GLU A 381 7.56 16.29 -4.09
C GLU A 381 8.60 15.48 -4.87
N VAL A 382 9.23 14.46 -4.28
CA VAL A 382 10.22 13.60 -4.95
C VAL A 382 9.61 12.84 -6.13
N GLY A 383 8.44 12.21 -5.94
CA GLY A 383 7.77 11.51 -7.03
C GLY A 383 7.32 12.46 -8.14
N LYS A 384 6.71 13.60 -7.79
CA LYS A 384 6.29 14.59 -8.79
C LYS A 384 7.49 15.22 -9.52
N ALA A 385 8.62 15.45 -8.84
CA ALA A 385 9.87 15.92 -9.44
C ALA A 385 10.44 14.92 -10.45
N ALA A 386 10.53 13.64 -10.08
CA ALA A 386 11.04 12.59 -10.96
C ALA A 386 10.20 12.46 -12.26
N ALA A 387 8.87 12.47 -12.13
CA ALA A 387 7.97 12.45 -13.29
C ALA A 387 8.12 13.70 -14.17
N ARG A 388 8.13 14.91 -13.58
CA ARG A 388 8.33 16.17 -14.34
C ARG A 388 9.65 16.21 -15.09
N GLN A 389 10.70 15.69 -14.48
CA GLN A 389 12.03 15.59 -15.08
C GLN A 389 12.10 14.56 -16.21
N GLY A 390 11.13 13.63 -16.29
CA GLY A 390 11.20 12.47 -17.19
C GLY A 390 12.35 11.54 -16.79
N LEU A 391 12.59 11.37 -15.48
CA LEU A 391 13.64 10.52 -14.97
C LEU A 391 13.33 9.05 -15.31
N THR A 392 14.23 8.39 -16.03
CA THR A 392 14.07 6.98 -16.37
C THR A 392 14.55 6.08 -15.23
N ARG A 393 14.11 4.82 -15.21
CA ARG A 393 14.59 3.76 -14.29
C ARG A 393 16.10 3.63 -14.31
N GLU A 394 16.70 3.65 -15.50
CA GLU A 394 18.16 3.60 -15.67
C GLU A 394 18.87 4.81 -15.02
N ALA A 395 18.30 6.01 -15.16
CA ALA A 395 18.85 7.22 -14.55
C ALA A 395 18.58 7.30 -13.04
N ALA A 396 17.47 6.73 -12.57
CA ALA A 396 17.09 6.70 -11.16
C ALA A 396 17.88 5.64 -10.36
N LYS A 397 18.22 4.49 -10.96
CA LYS A 397 18.97 3.40 -10.32
C LYS A 397 20.22 3.88 -9.54
N PRO A 398 21.13 4.70 -10.09
CA PRO A 398 22.28 5.20 -9.34
C PRO A 398 21.90 6.12 -8.18
N ILE A 399 20.84 6.93 -8.31
CA ILE A 399 20.33 7.81 -7.23
C ILE A 399 19.78 6.96 -6.09
N ILE A 400 18.90 6.01 -6.40
CA ILE A 400 18.31 5.07 -5.42
C ILE A 400 19.42 4.29 -4.71
N SER A 401 20.42 3.80 -5.45
CA SER A 401 21.57 3.09 -4.87
C SER A 401 22.43 3.97 -3.96
N ALA A 402 22.55 5.26 -4.25
CA ALA A 402 23.27 6.21 -3.40
C ALA A 402 22.50 6.50 -2.11
N LEU A 403 21.18 6.67 -2.19
CA LEU A 403 20.30 6.83 -1.04
C LEU A 403 20.31 5.59 -0.14
N LEU A 404 20.21 4.39 -0.71
CA LEU A 404 20.25 3.12 0.02
C LEU A 404 21.49 3.03 0.94
N LYS A 405 22.67 3.40 0.43
CA LYS A 405 23.91 3.42 1.23
C LYS A 405 23.88 4.39 2.40
N LYS A 406 23.05 5.44 2.34
CA LYS A 406 22.92 6.41 3.43
C LYS A 406 22.11 5.86 4.60
N TYR A 407 21.19 4.92 4.38
CA TYR A 407 20.31 4.40 5.44
C TYR A 407 20.43 2.90 5.72
N GLU A 408 20.95 2.05 4.84
CA GLU A 408 20.87 0.57 4.98
C GLU A 408 21.42 0.02 6.31
N HIS A 409 22.31 0.75 6.96
CA HIS A 409 22.84 0.41 8.28
C HIS A 409 21.75 0.33 9.37
N ILE A 410 20.66 1.09 9.25
CA ILE A 410 19.58 1.11 10.25
C ILE A 410 18.83 -0.21 10.31
N PHE A 411 18.85 -1.03 9.26
CA PHE A 411 18.16 -2.32 9.26
C PHE A 411 18.71 -3.28 10.32
N LEU A 412 19.91 -3.00 10.83
CA LEU A 412 20.54 -3.74 11.93
C LEU A 412 20.40 -3.03 13.29
N THR A 413 20.25 -1.71 13.31
CA THR A 413 20.29 -0.91 14.54
C THR A 413 18.93 -0.36 14.98
N GLY A 414 17.94 -0.31 14.08
CA GLY A 414 16.72 0.47 14.25
C GLY A 414 16.97 1.97 14.19
N ASN A 415 15.90 2.75 14.03
CA ASN A 415 15.94 4.21 14.08
C ASN A 415 14.57 4.81 14.42
N GLU A 416 14.16 4.79 15.69
CA GLU A 416 12.78 5.13 16.04
C GLU A 416 12.42 6.62 15.87
N GLY A 417 13.38 7.51 15.66
CA GLY A 417 13.13 8.95 15.55
C GLY A 417 12.39 9.52 16.77
N MET A 418 11.43 10.39 16.52
CA MET A 418 10.75 11.20 17.54
C MET A 418 9.22 11.18 17.39
N HIS A 419 8.52 11.31 18.52
CA HIS A 419 7.08 11.57 18.54
C HIS A 419 6.71 12.86 17.78
N PHE A 420 5.50 12.90 17.23
CA PHE A 420 4.96 14.04 16.46
C PHE A 420 5.17 15.40 17.15
N GLU A 421 4.88 15.50 18.45
CA GLU A 421 5.01 16.76 19.22
C GLU A 421 6.44 17.30 19.36
N ASN A 422 7.44 16.44 19.14
CA ASN A 422 8.84 16.81 19.18
C ASN A 422 9.35 17.28 17.81
N VAL A 423 8.60 17.04 16.73
CA VAL A 423 8.93 17.47 15.36
C VAL A 423 7.98 18.55 14.83
N TYR A 424 6.80 18.70 15.43
CA TYR A 424 5.79 19.72 15.08
C TYR A 424 5.41 20.58 16.29
N GLY A 425 5.16 21.86 16.04
CA GLY A 425 4.67 22.84 17.03
C GLY A 425 3.18 22.71 17.30
N GLU A 426 2.68 23.49 18.29
CA GLU A 426 1.24 23.61 18.58
C GLU A 426 0.48 24.34 17.48
N ASP A 427 1.16 25.18 16.71
CA ASP A 427 0.66 25.82 15.49
C ASP A 427 0.43 24.83 14.33
N GLY A 428 0.84 23.57 14.52
CA GLY A 428 0.73 22.52 13.52
C GLY A 428 1.79 22.60 12.44
N GLU A 429 2.86 23.39 12.62
CA GLU A 429 3.98 23.50 11.67
C GLU A 429 5.20 22.68 12.10
N PRO A 430 6.02 22.19 11.14
CA PRO A 430 7.26 21.49 11.46
C PRO A 430 8.22 22.45 12.17
N ARG A 431 8.91 21.94 13.20
CA ARG A 431 9.95 22.69 13.91
C ARG A 431 11.15 22.95 13.00
N ASP A 432 11.85 24.07 13.22
CA ASP A 432 12.96 24.52 12.38
C ASP A 432 14.03 23.47 12.11
N PHE A 433 14.39 22.66 13.12
CA PHE A 433 15.40 21.61 12.93
C PHE A 433 14.93 20.53 11.95
N TRP A 434 13.64 20.20 11.97
CA TRP A 434 13.06 19.17 11.12
C TRP A 434 12.94 19.68 9.68
N LEU A 435 12.50 20.92 9.51
CA LEU A 435 12.49 21.60 8.22
C LEU A 435 13.91 21.76 7.64
N LYS A 436 14.91 22.04 8.49
CA LYS A 436 16.31 22.10 8.06
C LYS A 436 16.81 20.75 7.54
N MET A 437 16.50 19.64 8.23
CA MET A 437 16.85 18.30 7.75
C MET A 437 16.19 17.99 6.40
N TYR A 438 14.93 18.39 6.23
CA TYR A 438 14.21 18.27 4.96
C TYR A 438 14.92 18.99 3.81
N GLU A 439 15.34 20.24 4.01
CA GLU A 439 16.07 20.99 2.99
C GLU A 439 17.47 20.42 2.72
N GLU A 440 18.17 19.92 3.74
CA GLU A 440 19.46 19.22 3.57
C GLU A 440 19.31 17.93 2.74
N VAL A 441 18.20 17.21 2.88
CA VAL A 441 17.93 16.02 2.05
C VAL A 441 17.55 16.39 0.62
N TRP A 442 16.82 17.51 0.41
CA TRP A 442 16.62 18.04 -0.94
C TRP A 442 17.93 18.41 -1.62
N GLN A 443 18.87 19.04 -0.90
CA GLN A 443 20.21 19.33 -1.41
C GLN A 443 20.95 18.06 -1.82
N ASP A 444 20.92 17.01 -0.99
CA ASP A 444 21.46 15.70 -1.35
C ASP A 444 20.86 15.18 -2.68
N LEU A 445 19.54 15.29 -2.85
CA LEU A 445 18.84 14.82 -4.05
C LEU A 445 19.19 15.64 -5.31
N GLU A 446 19.34 16.96 -5.17
CA GLU A 446 19.77 17.86 -6.24
C GLU A 446 21.20 17.56 -6.69
N GLU A 447 22.11 17.32 -5.73
CA GLU A 447 23.49 16.89 -6.01
C GLU A 447 23.54 15.53 -6.72
N MET A 448 22.58 14.63 -6.42
CA MET A 448 22.42 13.36 -7.11
C MET A 448 21.71 13.47 -8.48
N GLY A 449 21.20 14.65 -8.84
CA GLY A 449 20.65 14.95 -10.17
C GLY A 449 19.13 15.00 -10.27
N LEU A 450 18.39 14.98 -9.16
CA LEU A 450 16.95 15.23 -9.15
C LEU A 450 16.68 16.75 -9.16
N LYS A 451 15.70 17.20 -9.93
CA LYS A 451 15.33 18.63 -10.02
C LYS A 451 14.01 18.87 -9.31
N ARG A 452 14.03 19.73 -8.28
CA ARG A 452 12.85 20.11 -7.49
C ARG A 452 11.78 20.83 -8.33
#